data_AF-A0A8H2QJ69-F1
#
_entry.id   AF-A0A8H2QJ69-F1
#
_cell.length_a   1.000
_cell.length_b   1.000
_cell.length_c   1.000
_cell.angle_alpha   90.00
_cell.angle_beta   90.00
_cell.angle_gamma   90.00
#
_symmetry.space_group_name_H-M   'P 1'
#
loop_
_entity.id
_entity.type
_entity.pdbx_description
1 polymer ?
#
loop_
_entity_poly.entity_id
_entity_poly.type
_entity_poly.pdbx_seq_one_letter_code
_entity_poly.pdbx_strand_id
1 'polypeptide(L)'
;MKKILLITLFISSFSYSQTLKGIVSFNAKKSVSDETELSKKAKKPFIYSYIYSNQVSLQELISEEKTSIDTTIVEHSEVKGLTQETVQVVNRPSKTSYYKNTETDVYRLEFSMNAKNVSIKDAIPVYDWNLQNETETIIGYSCKKATTERILFGRKQYITAWYTEDIPINSGPMDFTGLPGLILQIEIGDMSVTRFEKLKFIKDSTSTIEEPKNESKILSINEYQLNAMRGN
;
A
#
# COMPACT_ATOMS: atom_id res chain seq x y z
N MET A 1 21.71 25.72 -54.02
CA MET A 1 21.03 26.21 -52.80
C MET A 1 20.13 25.11 -52.26
N LYS A 2 20.57 24.35 -51.24
CA LYS A 2 19.81 23.23 -50.66
C LYS A 2 18.88 23.78 -49.58
N LYS A 3 17.56 23.64 -49.77
CA LYS A 3 16.55 23.91 -48.75
C LYS A 3 16.52 22.73 -47.78
N ILE A 4 16.89 22.96 -46.52
CA ILE A 4 16.70 22.01 -45.43
C ILE A 4 15.29 22.26 -44.88
N LEU A 5 14.42 21.26 -45.04
CA LEU A 5 13.06 21.27 -44.50
C LEU A 5 13.13 20.78 -43.05
N LEU A 6 13.00 21.70 -42.10
CA LEU A 6 12.94 21.36 -40.67
C LEU A 6 11.50 20.88 -40.36
N ILE A 7 11.30 19.58 -40.22
CA ILE A 7 10.03 19.01 -39.77
C ILE A 7 10.03 19.07 -38.24
N THR A 8 9.42 20.11 -37.67
CA THR A 8 9.12 20.16 -36.24
C THR A 8 7.90 19.27 -35.97
N LEU A 9 8.15 18.10 -35.37
CA LEU A 9 7.11 17.19 -34.90
C LEU A 9 6.40 17.84 -33.70
N PHE A 10 5.22 18.41 -33.93
CA PHE A 10 4.38 18.96 -32.89
C PHE A 10 3.72 17.80 -32.14
N ILE A 11 4.37 17.32 -31.07
CA ILE A 11 3.77 16.35 -30.16
C ILE A 11 2.71 17.12 -29.36
N SER A 12 1.46 17.05 -29.79
CA SER A 12 0.34 17.58 -29.04
C SER A 12 0.22 16.79 -27.72
N SER A 13 0.71 17.36 -26.63
CA SER A 13 0.44 16.89 -25.29
C SER A 13 -1.03 17.15 -24.96
N PHE A 14 -1.89 16.18 -25.28
CA PHE A 14 -3.24 16.14 -24.73
C PHE A 14 -3.13 15.86 -23.23
N SER A 15 -3.15 16.91 -22.41
CA SER A 15 -3.31 16.79 -20.96
C SER A 15 -4.72 16.28 -20.65
N TYR A 16 -4.90 14.97 -20.64
CA TYR A 16 -6.09 14.35 -20.08
C TYR A 16 -6.01 14.45 -18.56
N SER A 17 -6.55 15.53 -18.00
CA SER A 17 -6.77 15.60 -16.55
C SER A 17 -7.95 14.69 -16.19
N GLN A 18 -7.68 13.39 -16.08
CA GLN A 18 -8.63 12.40 -15.57
C GLN A 18 -8.16 11.97 -14.18
N THR A 19 -9.09 12.00 -13.23
CA THR A 19 -8.86 11.47 -11.89
C THR A 19 -9.18 9.98 -11.90
N LEU A 20 -8.21 9.15 -11.52
CA LEU A 20 -8.43 7.73 -11.31
C LEU A 20 -8.89 7.53 -9.87
N LYS A 21 -10.00 6.81 -9.66
CA LYS A 21 -10.44 6.36 -8.35
C LYS A 21 -10.57 4.84 -8.33
N GLY A 22 -10.22 4.21 -7.23
CA GLY A 22 -10.29 2.77 -7.07
C GLY A 22 -10.56 2.34 -5.64
N ILE A 23 -10.86 1.05 -5.49
CA ILE A 23 -10.94 0.35 -4.21
C ILE A 23 -9.86 -0.71 -4.21
N VAL A 24 -9.05 -0.74 -3.16
CA VAL A 24 -7.92 -1.65 -2.98
C VAL A 24 -8.17 -2.50 -1.74
N SER A 25 -7.98 -3.81 -1.85
CA SER A 25 -8.01 -4.74 -0.73
C SER A 25 -6.59 -5.11 -0.31
N PHE A 26 -6.38 -5.32 0.99
CA PHE A 26 -5.21 -5.98 1.54
C PHE A 26 -5.66 -7.25 2.24
N ASN A 27 -5.07 -8.38 1.86
CA ASN A 27 -5.33 -9.70 2.41
C ASN A 27 -4.03 -10.29 2.96
N ALA A 28 -4.03 -10.77 4.20
CA ALA A 28 -2.92 -11.56 4.71
C ALA A 28 -3.04 -13.01 4.19
N LYS A 29 -1.98 -13.56 3.58
CA LYS A 29 -1.93 -14.94 3.09
C LYS A 29 -1.75 -15.95 4.24
N LYS A 30 -0.97 -15.59 5.27
CA LYS A 30 -0.74 -16.43 6.45
C LYS A 30 -1.90 -16.24 7.43
N SER A 31 -2.88 -17.12 7.36
CA SER A 31 -4.01 -17.15 8.30
C SER A 31 -3.59 -17.83 9.61
N VAL A 32 -4.11 -17.29 10.71
CA VAL A 32 -4.21 -17.99 11.99
C VAL A 32 -4.86 -19.35 11.71
N SER A 33 -4.18 -20.44 12.08
CA SER A 33 -4.59 -21.83 11.77
C SER A 33 -5.92 -22.21 12.39
N ASP A 34 -6.32 -21.50 13.44
CA ASP A 34 -7.46 -21.86 14.28
C ASP A 34 -8.72 -21.15 13.75
N GLU A 35 -9.91 -21.74 13.88
CA GLU A 35 -11.17 -21.18 13.36
C GLU A 35 -11.94 -20.29 14.36
N THR A 36 -11.24 -19.69 15.31
CA THR A 36 -11.83 -18.82 16.34
C THR A 36 -12.50 -17.58 15.73
N GLU A 37 -13.41 -16.93 16.47
CA GLU A 37 -13.98 -15.64 16.04
C GLU A 37 -12.90 -14.57 15.79
N LEU A 38 -11.77 -14.62 16.51
CA LEU A 38 -10.61 -13.78 16.22
C LEU A 38 -9.94 -14.12 14.89
N SER A 39 -9.78 -15.40 14.56
CA SER A 39 -9.25 -15.80 13.24
C SER A 39 -10.16 -15.32 12.11
N LYS A 40 -11.48 -15.42 12.27
CA LYS A 40 -12.47 -14.98 11.26
C LYS A 40 -12.41 -13.48 11.09
N LYS A 41 -12.30 -12.73 12.19
CA LYS A 41 -12.05 -11.29 12.14
C LYS A 41 -10.73 -10.99 11.49
N ALA A 42 -9.61 -11.63 11.86
CA ALA A 42 -8.29 -11.42 11.26
C ALA A 42 -8.23 -11.73 9.76
N LYS A 43 -9.04 -12.69 9.29
CA LYS A 43 -9.19 -13.05 7.87
C LYS A 43 -9.90 -11.99 7.03
N LYS A 44 -10.65 -11.04 7.63
CA LYS A 44 -11.28 -9.95 6.86
C LYS A 44 -10.21 -9.04 6.24
N PRO A 45 -10.31 -8.72 4.94
CA PRO A 45 -9.39 -7.80 4.29
C PRO A 45 -9.51 -6.38 4.85
N PHE A 46 -8.40 -5.64 4.82
CA PHE A 46 -8.46 -4.19 4.96
C PHE A 46 -8.83 -3.59 3.60
N ILE A 47 -9.76 -2.65 3.61
CA ILE A 47 -10.23 -1.99 2.38
C ILE A 47 -9.76 -0.56 2.40
N TYR A 48 -9.21 -0.13 1.27
CA TYR A 48 -8.69 1.21 1.04
C TYR A 48 -9.41 1.88 -0.12
N SER A 49 -9.65 3.18 -0.02
CA SER A 49 -9.84 4.03 -1.19
C SER A 49 -8.49 4.27 -1.85
N TYR A 50 -8.50 4.49 -3.17
CA TYR A 50 -7.33 4.93 -3.92
C TYR A 50 -7.74 6.04 -4.86
N ILE A 51 -6.99 7.14 -4.87
CA ILE A 51 -7.14 8.22 -5.84
C ILE A 51 -5.78 8.54 -6.45
N TYR A 52 -5.75 8.76 -7.76
CA TYR A 52 -4.59 9.30 -8.47
C TYR A 52 -5.02 10.43 -9.39
N SER A 53 -4.29 11.54 -9.32
CA SER A 53 -4.49 12.73 -10.14
C SER A 53 -3.19 13.51 -10.19
N ASN A 54 -2.81 14.03 -11.36
CA ASN A 54 -1.66 14.92 -11.53
C ASN A 54 -0.38 14.45 -10.81
N GLN A 55 0.07 13.21 -11.07
CA GLN A 55 1.29 12.63 -10.48
C GLN A 55 1.26 12.43 -8.95
N VAL A 56 0.09 12.62 -8.34
CA VAL A 56 -0.14 12.40 -6.92
C VAL A 56 -1.08 11.21 -6.75
N SER A 57 -0.77 10.32 -5.80
CA SER A 57 -1.69 9.29 -5.32
C SER A 57 -1.91 9.38 -3.83
N LEU A 58 -3.13 9.07 -3.41
CA LEU A 58 -3.51 8.89 -2.01
C LEU A 58 -4.31 7.59 -1.87
N GLN A 59 -3.87 6.73 -0.95
CA GLN A 59 -4.56 5.50 -0.56
C GLN A 59 -4.93 5.61 0.92
N GLU A 60 -6.20 5.50 1.28
CA GLU A 60 -6.67 5.66 2.66
C GLU A 60 -7.50 4.48 3.12
N LEU A 61 -7.27 4.02 4.34
CA LEU A 61 -8.06 2.97 4.98
C LEU A 61 -9.49 3.45 5.17
N ILE A 62 -10.46 2.67 4.67
CA ILE A 62 -11.89 2.94 4.81
C ILE A 62 -12.65 1.83 5.54
N SER A 63 -12.01 0.68 5.81
CA SER A 63 -12.61 -0.37 6.64
C SER A 63 -12.46 -0.06 8.12
N GLU A 64 -13.57 0.04 8.86
CA GLU A 64 -13.62 0.46 10.28
C GLU A 64 -13.53 -0.69 11.31
N GLU A 65 -13.03 -1.86 10.91
CA GLU A 65 -12.97 -3.02 11.82
C GLU A 65 -11.99 -2.74 12.98
N LYS A 66 -12.48 -2.79 14.23
CA LYS A 66 -11.68 -2.50 15.43
C LYS A 66 -10.68 -3.62 15.76
N THR A 67 -9.61 -3.27 16.47
CA THR A 67 -8.68 -4.22 17.09
C THR A 67 -9.45 -5.24 17.94
N SER A 68 -9.10 -6.53 17.83
CA SER A 68 -9.75 -7.61 18.56
C SER A 68 -8.73 -8.31 19.47
N ILE A 69 -9.11 -8.56 20.72
CA ILE A 69 -8.28 -9.19 21.75
C ILE A 69 -8.95 -10.49 22.15
N ASP A 70 -8.23 -11.62 22.10
CA ASP A 70 -8.67 -12.88 22.68
C ASP A 70 -8.05 -13.04 24.06
N THR A 71 -8.86 -13.42 25.03
CA THR A 71 -8.37 -13.66 26.38
C THR A 71 -8.90 -14.98 26.87
N THR A 72 -8.00 -15.84 27.34
CA THR A 72 -8.35 -17.14 27.88
C THR A 72 -8.25 -17.08 29.39
N ILE A 73 -9.16 -17.77 30.07
CA ILE A 73 -9.10 -17.92 31.52
C ILE A 73 -8.21 -19.14 31.80
N VAL A 74 -7.13 -18.94 32.55
CA VAL A 74 -6.15 -19.97 32.89
C VAL A 74 -6.16 -20.16 34.41
N GLU A 75 -6.23 -21.40 34.87
CA GLU A 75 -6.08 -21.72 36.28
C GLU A 75 -4.62 -22.06 36.55
N HIS A 76 -3.92 -21.20 37.29
CA HIS A 76 -2.51 -21.44 37.65
C HIS A 76 -2.44 -22.25 38.93
N SER A 77 -1.62 -23.30 38.91
CA SER A 77 -1.40 -24.18 40.06
C SER A 77 -0.81 -23.46 41.28
N GLU A 78 -0.14 -22.33 41.05
CA GLU A 78 0.62 -21.57 42.05
C GLU A 78 -0.15 -20.35 42.61
N VAL A 79 -1.26 -19.95 41.99
CA VAL A 79 -2.06 -18.79 42.40
C VAL A 79 -3.48 -19.27 42.68
N LYS A 80 -3.99 -19.06 43.90
CA LYS A 80 -5.38 -19.39 44.24
C LYS A 80 -6.33 -18.49 43.44
N GLY A 81 -6.91 -19.02 42.37
CA GLY A 81 -7.95 -18.36 41.57
C GLY A 81 -7.74 -18.50 40.07
N LEU A 82 -8.74 -18.05 39.31
CA LEU A 82 -8.68 -17.96 37.85
C LEU A 82 -7.92 -16.68 37.45
N THR A 83 -6.92 -16.79 36.58
CA THR A 83 -6.28 -15.64 35.94
C THR A 83 -6.80 -15.50 34.52
N GLN A 84 -6.72 -14.28 33.98
CA GLN A 84 -7.08 -13.99 32.60
C GLN A 84 -5.77 -13.69 31.84
N GLU A 85 -5.41 -14.54 30.88
CA GLU A 85 -4.21 -14.38 30.06
C GLU A 85 -4.59 -13.95 28.63
N THR A 86 -3.97 -12.88 28.12
CA THR A 86 -4.10 -12.47 26.72
C THR A 86 -3.30 -13.42 25.84
N VAL A 87 -4.02 -14.23 25.06
CA VAL A 87 -3.39 -15.26 24.22
C VAL A 87 -3.05 -14.72 22.84
N GLN A 88 -3.91 -13.88 22.25
CA GLN A 88 -3.66 -13.25 20.95
C GLN A 88 -4.31 -11.88 20.81
N VAL A 89 -3.62 -10.97 20.12
CA VAL A 89 -4.12 -9.63 19.76
C VAL A 89 -4.05 -9.46 18.25
N VAL A 90 -5.19 -9.14 17.63
CA VAL A 90 -5.27 -8.73 16.21
C VAL A 90 -5.35 -7.21 16.19
N ASN A 91 -4.20 -6.57 16.08
CA ASN A 91 -4.11 -5.12 15.94
C ASN A 91 -4.57 -4.68 14.55
N ARG A 92 -5.64 -3.90 14.52
CA ARG A 92 -6.12 -3.22 13.32
C ARG A 92 -5.85 -1.73 13.47
N PRO A 93 -5.12 -1.11 12.52
CA PRO A 93 -4.93 0.31 12.58
C PRO A 93 -6.28 1.01 12.41
N SER A 94 -6.56 2.02 13.22
CA SER A 94 -7.76 2.85 13.07
C SER A 94 -7.64 3.86 11.94
N LYS A 95 -6.41 4.09 11.45
CA LYS A 95 -6.08 4.98 10.35
C LYS A 95 -4.84 4.44 9.65
N THR A 96 -4.85 4.45 8.33
CA THR A 96 -3.65 4.24 7.51
C THR A 96 -3.82 5.04 6.22
N SER A 97 -2.84 5.86 5.87
CA SER A 97 -2.78 6.55 4.58
C SER A 97 -1.39 6.46 3.97
N TYR A 98 -1.36 6.21 2.67
CA TYR A 98 -0.16 6.26 1.84
C TYR A 98 -0.34 7.39 0.84
N TYR A 99 0.59 8.34 0.84
CA TYR A 99 0.60 9.44 -0.12
C TYR A 99 1.92 9.42 -0.89
N LYS A 100 1.83 9.61 -2.20
CA LYS A 100 2.99 9.72 -3.10
C LYS A 100 2.78 10.90 -4.02
N ASN A 101 3.83 11.67 -4.22
CA ASN A 101 3.91 12.72 -5.23
C ASN A 101 5.16 12.48 -6.06
N THR A 102 5.00 11.96 -7.28
CA THR A 102 6.12 11.61 -8.16
C THR A 102 6.73 12.82 -8.85
N GLU A 103 6.07 13.98 -8.83
CA GLU A 103 6.62 15.23 -9.35
C GLU A 103 7.66 15.83 -8.40
N THR A 104 7.43 15.70 -7.09
CA THR A 104 8.31 16.24 -6.04
C THR A 104 9.14 15.17 -5.33
N ASP A 105 9.00 13.90 -5.74
CA ASP A 105 9.64 12.73 -5.12
C ASP A 105 9.38 12.65 -3.61
N VAL A 106 8.11 12.76 -3.21
CA VAL A 106 7.69 12.71 -1.80
C VAL A 106 6.83 11.48 -1.55
N TYR A 107 7.21 10.69 -0.55
CA TYR A 107 6.41 9.63 0.05
C TYR A 107 6.02 9.99 1.48
N ARG A 108 4.78 9.66 1.83
CA ARG A 108 4.19 9.86 3.16
C ARG A 108 3.43 8.60 3.58
N LEU A 109 3.63 8.19 4.83
CA LEU A 109 2.87 7.12 5.46
C LEU A 109 2.40 7.59 6.84
N GLU A 110 1.09 7.69 7.00
CA GLU A 110 0.46 7.93 8.29
C GLU A 110 -0.28 6.68 8.73
N PHE A 111 -0.09 6.23 9.96
CA PHE A 111 -0.95 5.18 10.52
C PHE A 111 -1.04 5.29 12.03
N SER A 112 -2.14 4.76 12.57
CA SER A 112 -2.36 4.69 14.01
C SER A 112 -2.34 3.23 14.44
N MET A 113 -1.45 2.88 15.38
CA MET A 113 -1.37 1.53 15.95
C MET A 113 -1.26 1.64 17.46
N ASN A 114 -2.09 0.89 18.20
CA ASN A 114 -2.13 0.92 19.66
C ASN A 114 -2.31 2.33 20.26
N ALA A 115 -3.19 3.14 19.67
CA ALA A 115 -3.44 4.54 20.04
C ALA A 115 -2.23 5.48 19.90
N LYS A 116 -1.12 5.03 19.28
CA LYS A 116 -0.01 5.88 18.87
C LYS A 116 -0.13 6.19 17.38
N ASN A 117 -0.05 7.47 17.02
CA ASN A 117 0.05 7.90 15.64
C ASN A 117 1.52 7.91 15.20
N VAL A 118 1.77 7.44 13.98
CA VAL A 118 3.08 7.42 13.34
C VAL A 118 2.97 8.18 12.03
N SER A 119 3.89 9.13 11.84
CA SER A 119 4.00 9.96 10.64
C SER A 119 5.37 9.74 10.02
N ILE A 120 5.41 9.21 8.80
CA ILE A 120 6.64 8.97 8.04
C ILE A 120 6.65 9.86 6.81
N LYS A 121 7.81 10.48 6.54
CA LYS A 121 8.08 11.25 5.32
C LYS A 121 9.47 10.90 4.79
N ASP A 122 9.54 10.53 3.51
CA ASP A 122 10.77 10.16 2.84
C ASP A 122 10.67 10.43 1.33
N ALA A 123 11.74 10.17 0.59
CA ALA A 123 11.67 10.07 -0.87
C ALA A 123 10.91 8.80 -1.30
N ILE A 124 10.40 8.77 -2.54
CA ILE A 124 9.74 7.56 -3.03
C ILE A 124 10.79 6.46 -3.19
N PRO A 125 10.60 5.26 -2.61
CA PRO A 125 11.56 4.17 -2.78
C PRO A 125 11.74 3.81 -4.25
N VAL A 126 12.99 3.70 -4.68
CA VAL A 126 13.34 3.22 -6.02
C VAL A 126 13.49 1.70 -5.98
N TYR A 127 12.76 1.01 -6.85
CA TYR A 127 12.81 -0.44 -6.98
C TYR A 127 13.48 -0.83 -8.30
N ASP A 128 14.39 -1.80 -8.23
CA ASP A 128 14.97 -2.44 -9.40
C ASP A 128 14.06 -3.61 -9.82
N TRP A 129 13.13 -3.34 -10.75
CA TRP A 129 12.14 -4.30 -11.20
C TRP A 129 12.72 -5.23 -12.26
N ASN A 130 12.68 -6.53 -11.99
CA ASN A 130 12.90 -7.56 -12.98
C ASN A 130 11.56 -7.90 -13.67
N LEU A 131 11.42 -7.46 -14.92
CA LEU A 131 10.23 -7.70 -15.74
C LEU A 131 10.17 -9.17 -16.20
N GLN A 132 8.98 -9.75 -16.13
CA GLN A 132 8.72 -11.16 -16.43
C GLN A 132 7.74 -11.29 -17.60
N ASN A 133 7.68 -12.47 -18.21
CA ASN A 133 6.84 -12.71 -19.40
C ASN A 133 5.44 -13.22 -19.07
N GLU A 134 5.18 -13.56 -17.80
CA GLU A 134 3.87 -14.01 -17.35
C GLU A 134 2.84 -12.88 -17.43
N THR A 135 1.63 -13.26 -17.83
CA THR A 135 0.48 -12.36 -17.92
C THR A 135 -0.72 -12.91 -17.14
N GLU A 136 -1.46 -12.02 -16.49
CA GLU A 136 -2.71 -12.33 -15.80
C GLU A 136 -3.75 -11.24 -16.08
N THR A 137 -5.04 -11.58 -16.05
CA THR A 137 -6.11 -10.58 -16.16
C THR A 137 -6.58 -10.15 -14.77
N ILE A 138 -6.41 -8.87 -14.44
CA ILE A 138 -6.84 -8.29 -13.16
C ILE A 138 -7.84 -7.18 -13.43
N ILE A 139 -9.04 -7.31 -12.85
CA ILE A 139 -10.19 -6.38 -13.03
C ILE A 139 -10.48 -6.00 -14.49
N GLY A 140 -10.22 -6.93 -15.41
CA GLY A 140 -10.45 -6.76 -16.85
C GLY A 140 -9.26 -6.23 -17.66
N TYR A 141 -8.13 -5.89 -17.03
CA TYR A 141 -6.91 -5.45 -17.71
C TYR A 141 -5.89 -6.57 -17.83
N SER A 142 -5.18 -6.61 -18.96
CA SER A 142 -4.04 -7.51 -19.12
C SER A 142 -2.85 -6.96 -18.34
N CYS A 143 -2.35 -7.75 -17.40
CA CYS A 143 -1.25 -7.38 -16.53
C CYS A 143 -0.02 -8.23 -16.81
N LYS A 144 1.15 -7.62 -16.80
CA LYS A 144 2.45 -8.28 -16.83
C LYS A 144 3.01 -8.40 -15.41
N LYS A 145 3.80 -9.43 -15.19
CA LYS A 145 4.47 -9.65 -13.91
C LYS A 145 5.82 -8.92 -13.86
N ALA A 146 6.16 -8.38 -12.70
CA ALA A 146 7.49 -7.90 -12.36
C ALA A 146 7.84 -8.34 -10.94
N THR A 147 9.13 -8.49 -10.66
CA THR A 147 9.60 -8.90 -9.33
C THR A 147 10.73 -8.00 -8.85
N THR A 148 10.82 -7.79 -7.54
CA THR A 148 11.92 -7.06 -6.92
C THR A 148 12.11 -7.57 -5.49
N GLU A 149 13.16 -7.08 -4.84
CA GLU A 149 13.51 -7.43 -3.48
C GLU A 149 13.76 -6.15 -2.68
N ARG A 150 13.33 -6.11 -1.43
CA ARG A 150 13.69 -5.03 -0.50
C ARG A 150 14.05 -5.57 0.88
N ILE A 151 14.82 -4.79 1.62
CA ILE A 151 15.08 -5.05 3.04
C ILE A 151 14.20 -4.11 3.85
N LEU A 152 13.33 -4.69 4.68
CA LEU A 152 12.50 -3.93 5.61
C LEU A 152 12.56 -4.61 6.99
N PHE A 153 12.80 -3.83 8.04
CA PHE A 153 13.03 -4.32 9.41
C PHE A 153 14.12 -5.41 9.48
N GLY A 154 15.20 -5.24 8.72
CA GLY A 154 16.31 -6.20 8.66
C GLY A 154 15.96 -7.54 8.01
N ARG A 155 14.78 -7.67 7.37
CA ARG A 155 14.33 -8.89 6.69
C ARG A 155 14.21 -8.65 5.20
N LYS A 156 14.72 -9.59 4.42
CA LYS A 156 14.54 -9.60 2.96
C LYS A 156 13.08 -9.96 2.65
N GLN A 157 12.44 -9.11 1.86
CA GLN A 157 11.09 -9.31 1.33
C GLN A 157 11.18 -9.49 -0.19
N TYR A 158 10.48 -10.49 -0.70
CA TYR A 158 10.31 -10.73 -2.13
C TYR A 158 8.97 -10.14 -2.57
N ILE A 159 8.98 -9.32 -3.60
CA ILE A 159 7.81 -8.59 -4.07
C ILE A 159 7.51 -9.03 -5.49
N THR A 160 6.26 -9.43 -5.72
CA THR A 160 5.72 -9.63 -7.06
C THR A 160 4.68 -8.55 -7.33
N ALA A 161 4.84 -7.82 -8.43
CA ALA A 161 3.91 -6.82 -8.91
C ALA A 161 3.25 -7.30 -10.20
N TRP A 162 1.95 -7.09 -10.31
CA TRP A 162 1.22 -7.22 -11.57
C TRP A 162 0.75 -5.84 -12.01
N TYR A 163 1.24 -5.40 -13.17
CA TYR A 163 1.00 -4.05 -13.68
C TYR A 163 0.44 -4.09 -15.10
N THR A 164 -0.35 -3.08 -15.47
CA THR A 164 -0.93 -2.97 -16.80
C THR A 164 -0.48 -1.70 -17.51
N GLU A 165 -0.01 -1.84 -18.74
CA GLU A 165 0.37 -0.71 -19.61
C GLU A 165 -0.86 -0.03 -20.25
N ASP A 166 -2.04 -0.67 -20.18
CA ASP A 166 -3.31 -0.09 -20.64
C ASP A 166 -3.67 1.17 -19.84
N ILE A 167 -3.17 1.26 -18.60
CA ILE A 167 -3.24 2.44 -17.75
C ILE A 167 -1.79 2.92 -17.53
N PRO A 168 -1.27 3.85 -18.36
CA PRO A 168 0.13 4.29 -18.34
C PRO A 168 0.40 5.27 -17.19
N ILE A 169 0.06 4.88 -15.97
CA ILE A 169 0.28 5.62 -14.74
C ILE A 169 1.37 4.90 -13.95
N ASN A 170 2.49 5.57 -13.71
CA ASN A 170 3.55 5.08 -12.84
C ASN A 170 3.14 5.25 -11.36
N SER A 171 2.24 4.40 -10.88
CA SER A 171 1.85 4.32 -9.48
C SER A 171 1.23 2.96 -9.14
N GLY A 172 0.83 2.79 -7.89
CA GLY A 172 0.38 1.51 -7.35
C GLY A 172 -0.03 1.60 -5.88
N PRO A 173 -0.49 0.49 -5.28
CA PRO A 173 -0.75 0.43 -3.86
C PRO A 173 0.51 0.71 -3.02
N MET A 174 0.34 1.27 -1.82
CA MET A 174 1.42 1.52 -0.87
C MET A 174 2.54 2.40 -1.47
N ASP A 175 3.81 2.07 -1.20
CA ASP A 175 5.00 2.77 -1.69
C ASP A 175 5.41 2.38 -3.12
N PHE A 176 4.80 1.35 -3.72
CA PHE A 176 5.25 0.80 -4.99
C PHE A 176 5.00 1.72 -6.19
N THR A 177 6.06 1.94 -6.97
CA THR A 177 6.14 2.69 -8.23
C THR A 177 7.28 2.11 -9.08
N GLY A 178 7.56 2.69 -10.25
CA GLY A 178 8.72 2.37 -11.11
C GLY A 178 8.43 1.43 -12.28
N LEU A 179 7.15 1.11 -12.54
CA LEU A 179 6.74 0.27 -13.68
C LEU A 179 6.06 1.13 -14.77
N PRO A 180 6.08 0.70 -16.05
CA PRO A 180 5.57 1.50 -17.17
C PRO A 180 4.03 1.60 -17.24
N GLY A 181 3.34 1.21 -16.16
CA GLY A 181 1.89 1.21 -16.06
C GLY A 181 1.45 1.00 -14.62
N LEU A 182 0.13 1.09 -14.40
CA LEU A 182 -0.44 1.03 -13.06
C LEU A 182 -0.29 -0.37 -12.48
N ILE A 183 0.27 -0.45 -11.28
CA ILE A 183 0.34 -1.68 -10.52
C ILE A 183 -1.05 -1.98 -9.95
N LEU A 184 -1.65 -3.09 -10.37
CA LEU A 184 -2.98 -3.52 -9.91
C LEU A 184 -2.92 -4.53 -8.77
N GLN A 185 -1.80 -5.25 -8.61
CA GLN A 185 -1.59 -6.18 -7.51
C GLN A 185 -0.15 -6.18 -7.06
N ILE A 186 0.04 -6.27 -5.75
CA ILE A 186 1.32 -6.47 -5.08
C ILE A 186 1.19 -7.70 -4.18
N GLU A 187 2.17 -8.60 -4.26
CA GLU A 187 2.32 -9.73 -3.37
C GLU A 187 3.65 -9.62 -2.64
N ILE A 188 3.62 -9.73 -1.31
CA ILE A 188 4.82 -9.73 -0.48
C ILE A 188 5.02 -11.15 0.01
N GLY A 189 5.82 -11.93 -0.73
CA GLY A 189 6.01 -13.38 -0.53
C GLY A 189 4.70 -14.12 -0.23
N ASP A 190 4.75 -14.94 0.82
CA ASP A 190 3.58 -15.65 1.38
C ASP A 190 2.91 -14.88 2.54
N MET A 191 3.20 -13.57 2.66
CA MET A 191 2.68 -12.76 3.76
C MET A 191 1.35 -12.11 3.40
N SER A 192 1.26 -11.46 2.24
CA SER A 192 0.08 -10.70 1.86
C SER A 192 -0.09 -10.51 0.36
N VAL A 193 -1.31 -10.19 -0.02
CA VAL A 193 -1.72 -9.69 -1.34
C VAL A 193 -2.43 -8.37 -1.14
N THR A 194 -2.01 -7.34 -1.87
CA THR A 194 -2.74 -6.07 -2.01
C THR A 194 -3.19 -5.92 -3.45
N ARG A 195 -4.48 -5.74 -3.71
CA ARG A 195 -5.04 -5.80 -5.08
C ARG A 195 -6.13 -4.75 -5.28
N PHE A 196 -6.20 -4.16 -6.46
CA PHE A 196 -7.37 -3.38 -6.88
C PHE A 196 -8.58 -4.29 -7.10
N GLU A 197 -9.69 -3.96 -6.45
CA GLU A 197 -10.98 -4.63 -6.62
C GLU A 197 -11.85 -3.94 -7.66
N LYS A 198 -11.75 -2.60 -7.72
CA LYS A 198 -12.53 -1.75 -8.62
C LYS A 198 -11.72 -0.53 -9.01
N LEU A 199 -11.94 -0.03 -10.22
CA LEU A 199 -11.28 1.15 -10.76
C LEU A 199 -12.21 1.90 -11.70
N LYS A 200 -12.17 3.23 -11.66
CA LYS A 200 -12.93 4.11 -12.55
C LYS A 200 -12.17 5.40 -12.81
N PHE A 201 -12.24 5.88 -14.05
CA PHE A 201 -11.80 7.22 -14.42
C PHE A 201 -12.96 8.21 -14.32
N ILE A 202 -12.69 9.36 -13.71
CA ILE A 202 -13.65 10.44 -13.54
C ILE A 202 -13.07 11.69 -14.21
N LYS A 203 -13.89 12.34 -15.03
CA LYS A 203 -13.58 13.63 -15.63
C LYS A 203 -13.76 14.71 -14.56
N ASP A 204 -12.73 14.88 -13.76
CA ASP A 204 -12.61 15.93 -12.75
C ASP A 204 -11.20 16.49 -12.85
N SER A 205 -11.11 17.71 -13.39
CA SER A 205 -9.85 18.44 -13.60
C SER A 205 -9.44 19.26 -12.39
N THR A 206 -10.19 19.20 -11.28
CA THR A 206 -9.99 20.06 -10.10
C THR A 206 -9.67 19.29 -8.82
N SER A 207 -9.67 17.95 -8.86
CA SER A 207 -9.32 17.16 -7.67
C SER A 207 -7.85 17.38 -7.32
N THR A 208 -7.62 18.23 -6.32
CA THR A 208 -6.30 18.43 -5.72
C THR A 208 -6.19 17.45 -4.58
N ILE A 209 -5.21 16.55 -4.68
CA ILE A 209 -4.91 15.60 -3.61
C ILE A 209 -3.96 16.32 -2.65
N GLU A 210 -4.46 16.66 -1.46
CA GLU A 210 -3.65 17.32 -0.44
C GLU A 210 -2.71 16.32 0.25
N GLU A 211 -1.52 16.79 0.63
CA GLU A 211 -0.61 16.03 1.49
C GLU A 211 -1.30 15.83 2.85
N PRO A 212 -1.29 14.60 3.41
CA PRO A 212 -1.91 14.33 4.69
C PRO A 212 -1.25 15.16 5.81
N LYS A 213 -2.08 15.69 6.71
CA LYS A 213 -1.60 16.47 7.87
C LYS A 213 -0.83 15.58 8.84
N ASN A 214 0.28 16.10 9.36
CA ASN A 214 1.09 15.41 10.37
C ASN A 214 0.32 15.38 11.69
N GLU A 215 0.07 14.20 12.24
CA GLU A 215 -0.53 14.03 13.56
C GLU A 215 0.50 13.71 14.66
N SER A 216 1.75 13.47 14.27
CA SER A 216 2.85 13.14 15.15
C SER A 216 4.19 13.68 14.62
N LYS A 217 5.28 13.42 15.36
CA LYS A 217 6.63 13.75 14.90
C LYS A 217 6.95 12.96 13.63
N ILE A 218 7.38 13.66 12.58
CA ILE A 218 7.83 13.04 11.33
C ILE A 218 9.10 12.23 11.58
N LEU A 219 9.12 11.01 11.03
CA LEU A 219 10.28 10.11 10.97
C LEU A 219 10.61 9.77 9.51
N SER A 220 11.88 9.48 9.23
CA SER A 220 12.27 8.73 8.03
C SER A 220 11.89 7.26 8.16
N ILE A 221 11.85 6.51 7.04
CA ILE A 221 11.56 5.07 7.10
C ILE A 221 12.63 4.31 7.89
N ASN A 222 13.89 4.76 7.84
CA ASN A 222 15.00 4.15 8.55
C ASN A 222 14.91 4.38 10.06
N GLU A 223 14.59 5.59 10.50
CA GLU A 223 14.38 5.89 11.93
C GLU A 223 13.22 5.07 12.49
N TYR A 224 12.12 4.98 11.75
CA TYR A 224 10.98 4.17 12.16
C TYR A 224 11.37 2.70 12.33
N GLN A 225 12.09 2.11 11.36
CA GLN A 225 12.56 0.73 11.44
C GLN A 225 13.49 0.51 12.64
N LEU A 226 14.44 1.41 12.88
CA LEU A 226 15.35 1.31 14.03
C LEU A 226 14.61 1.40 15.37
N ASN A 227 13.61 2.28 15.49
CA ASN A 227 12.80 2.40 16.69
C ASN A 227 11.96 1.14 16.93
N ALA A 228 11.32 0.61 15.89
CA ALA A 228 10.52 -0.60 15.97
C ALA A 228 11.35 -1.84 16.36
N MET A 229 12.59 -1.95 15.85
CA MET A 229 13.50 -3.04 16.21
C MET A 229 14.04 -2.93 17.66
N ARG A 230 14.04 -1.73 18.25
CA ARG A 230 14.52 -1.47 19.62
C ARG A 230 13.45 -1.62 20.70
N GLY A 231 12.17 -1.80 20.33
CA GLY A 231 11.08 -2.07 21.28
C GLY A 231 10.57 -0.87 22.08
N ASN A 232 10.72 0.36 21.58
CA ASN A 232 10.20 1.60 22.20
C ASN A 232 8.75 1.93 21.77
#